data_AF-A0A7W0KSJ0-F1
#
_entry.id   AF-A0A7W0KSJ0-F1
#
_cell.length_a   1.000
_cell.length_b   1.000
_cell.length_c   1.000
_cell.angle_alpha   90.00
_cell.angle_beta   90.00
_cell.angle_gamma   90.00
#
_symmetry.space_group_name_H-M   'P 1'
#
loop_
_entity.id
_entity.type
_entity.pdbx_description
1 polymer ?
#
loop_
_entity_poly.entity_id
_entity_poly.type
_entity_poly.pdbx_seq_one_letter_code
_entity_poly.pdbx_strand_id
1 'polypeptide(L)'
;MTARVGDARPAGLARAMVAMTGLTAVWRATGFVRIVVVAAVLGTTFLGNVYQSANTIPNVVFELVVAGLVQAVLIPSLVARLDRGDQADA
;
A
#
# COMPACT_ATOMS: atom_id res chain seq x y z
N MET A 1 -10.31 20.32 21.51
CA MET A 1 -10.92 20.38 20.16
C MET A 1 -10.94 18.98 19.60
N THR A 2 -11.95 18.20 20.00
CA THR A 2 -12.11 16.76 19.73
C THR A 2 -12.98 16.58 18.49
N ALA A 3 -12.37 16.24 17.36
CA ALA A 3 -13.13 15.85 16.17
C ALA A 3 -13.67 14.43 16.38
N ARG A 4 -15.00 14.28 16.56
CA ARG A 4 -15.68 12.98 16.51
C ARG A 4 -15.51 12.39 15.11
N VAL A 5 -14.62 11.41 14.98
CA VAL A 5 -14.70 10.43 13.88
C VAL A 5 -15.84 9.49 14.22
N GLY A 6 -17.06 9.87 13.83
CA GLY A 6 -18.22 9.08 14.20
C GLY A 6 -19.51 9.71 13.76
N ASP A 7 -19.71 9.82 12.45
CA ASP A 7 -21.02 9.95 11.78
C ASP A 7 -20.93 9.58 10.29
N ALA A 8 -20.10 8.59 9.94
CA ALA A 8 -20.17 8.01 8.59
C ALA A 8 -21.44 7.15 8.52
N ARG A 9 -22.54 7.75 8.03
CA ARG A 9 -23.79 7.02 7.76
C ARG A 9 -23.46 5.75 6.96
N PRO A 10 -24.11 4.61 7.23
CA PRO A 10 -23.78 3.33 6.58
C PRO A 10 -23.72 3.42 5.04
N ALA A 11 -24.55 4.29 4.43
CA ALA A 11 -24.50 4.60 3.00
C ALA A 11 -23.22 5.34 2.54
N GLY A 12 -22.67 6.24 3.36
CA GLY A 12 -21.43 6.96 3.06
C GLY A 12 -20.19 6.06 3.12
N LEU A 13 -20.14 5.14 4.09
CA LEU A 13 -19.11 4.11 4.20
C LEU A 13 -19.16 3.15 3.01
N ALA A 14 -20.34 2.64 2.66
CA ALA A 14 -20.51 1.78 1.48
C ALA A 14 -20.03 2.48 0.20
N ARG A 15 -20.40 3.75 -0.01
CA ARG A 15 -19.93 4.54 -1.15
C ARG A 15 -18.41 4.71 -1.17
N ALA A 16 -17.79 4.97 -0.02
CA ALA A 16 -16.34 5.12 0.08
C ALA A 16 -15.60 3.81 -0.21
N MET A 17 -16.09 2.67 0.29
CA MET A 17 -15.50 1.36 0.02
C MET A 17 -15.61 0.97 -1.47
N VAL A 18 -16.76 1.25 -2.10
CA VAL A 18 -16.94 1.02 -3.54
C VAL A 18 -15.97 1.87 -4.35
N ALA A 19 -15.81 3.15 -4.01
CA ALA A 19 -14.86 4.03 -4.69
C ALA A 19 -13.41 3.55 -4.51
N MET A 20 -13.01 3.17 -3.30
CA MET A 20 -11.66 2.69 -3.01
C MET A 20 -11.36 1.35 -3.70
N THR A 21 -12.32 0.42 -3.68
CA THR A 21 -12.17 -0.88 -4.35
C THR A 21 -12.15 -0.70 -5.86
N GLY A 22 -13.00 0.16 -6.41
CA GLY A 22 -13.01 0.50 -7.83
C GLY A 22 -11.67 1.08 -8.27
N LEU A 23 -11.15 2.06 -7.52
CA LEU A 23 -9.84 2.65 -7.79
C LEU A 23 -8.72 1.60 -7.71
N THR A 24 -8.75 0.74 -6.69
CA THR A 24 -7.79 -0.37 -6.54
C THR A 24 -7.86 -1.33 -7.74
N ALA A 25 -9.06 -1.66 -8.22
CA ALA A 25 -9.25 -2.51 -9.38
C ALA A 25 -8.67 -1.89 -10.65
N VAL A 26 -8.82 -0.57 -10.82
CA VAL A 26 -8.20 0.17 -11.93
C VAL A 26 -6.68 0.05 -11.88
N TRP A 27 -6.06 0.33 -10.73
CA TRP A 27 -4.60 0.18 -10.57
C TRP A 27 -4.12 -1.25 -10.86
N ARG A 28 -4.87 -2.26 -10.39
CA ARG A 28 -4.58 -3.66 -10.68
C ARG A 28 -4.71 -4.01 -12.15
N ALA A 29 -5.74 -3.50 -12.83
CA ALA A 29 -5.93 -3.69 -14.25
C ALA A 29 -4.79 -3.05 -15.06
N THR A 30 -4.36 -1.84 -14.71
CA THR A 30 -3.18 -1.20 -15.33
C THR A 30 -1.93 -2.06 -15.15
N GLY A 31 -1.68 -2.58 -13.95
CA GLY A 31 -0.57 -3.49 -13.68
C GLY A 31 -0.68 -4.82 -14.46
N PHE A 32 -1.88 -5.37 -14.60
CA PHE A 32 -2.12 -6.58 -15.37
C PHE A 32 -1.81 -6.38 -16.86
N VAL A 33 -2.24 -5.27 -17.45
CA VAL A 33 -1.93 -4.91 -18.84
C VAL A 33 -0.42 -4.87 -19.06
N ARG A 34 0.34 -4.27 -18.13
CA ARG A 34 1.81 -4.29 -18.19
C ARG A 34 2.36 -5.72 -18.25
N ILE A 35 1.88 -6.62 -17.41
CA ILE A 35 2.34 -8.02 -17.37
C ILE A 35 2.06 -8.71 -18.71
N VAL A 36 0.85 -8.55 -19.26
CA VAL A 36 0.46 -9.12 -20.55
C VAL A 36 1.34 -8.58 -21.69
N VAL A 37 1.60 -7.27 -21.72
CA VAL A 37 2.47 -6.65 -22.74
C VAL A 37 3.90 -7.19 -22.63
N VAL A 38 4.48 -7.23 -21.44
CA VAL A 38 5.82 -7.78 -21.20
C VAL A 38 5.89 -9.25 -21.64
N ALA A 39 4.88 -10.05 -21.29
CA ALA A 39 4.80 -11.45 -21.72
C ALA A 39 4.64 -11.59 -23.25
N ALA A 40 3.86 -10.72 -23.90
CA ALA A 40 3.67 -10.74 -25.35
C ALA A 40 4.93 -10.32 -26.12
N VAL A 41 5.69 -9.34 -25.60
CA VAL A 41 6.90 -8.80 -26.25
C VAL A 41 8.13 -9.69 -26.00
N LEU A 42 8.31 -10.18 -24.77
CA LEU A 42 9.52 -10.93 -24.38
C LEU A 42 9.30 -12.46 -24.35
N GLY A 43 8.05 -12.92 -24.28
CA GLY A 43 7.71 -14.33 -24.11
C GLY A 43 8.15 -14.92 -22.76
N THR A 44 7.89 -16.21 -22.54
CA THR A 44 8.45 -17.00 -21.42
C THR A 44 9.89 -17.45 -21.72
N THR A 45 10.68 -16.57 -22.34
CA THR A 45 12.06 -16.85 -22.74
C THR A 45 13.02 -16.49 -21.62
N PHE A 46 14.29 -16.92 -21.74
CA PHE A 46 15.33 -16.55 -20.78
C PHE A 46 15.44 -15.03 -20.57
N LEU A 47 15.19 -14.25 -21.63
CA LEU A 47 15.20 -12.78 -21.57
C LEU A 47 14.03 -12.22 -20.74
N GLY A 48 12.83 -12.80 -20.87
CA GLY A 48 11.68 -12.43 -20.05
C GLY A 48 11.93 -12.68 -18.56
N ASN A 49 12.57 -13.81 -18.21
CA ASN A 49 12.90 -14.15 -16.83
C ASN A 49 13.96 -13.23 -16.21
N VAL A 50 15.00 -12.87 -16.99
CA VAL A 50 16.03 -11.91 -16.57
C VAL A 50 15.42 -10.51 -16.38
N TYR A 51 14.54 -10.07 -17.29
CA TYR A 51 13.83 -8.80 -17.16
C TYR A 51 12.97 -8.76 -15.89
N GLN A 52 12.24 -9.85 -15.59
CA GLN A 52 11.41 -9.94 -14.39
C GLN A 52 12.28 -9.85 -13.12
N SER A 53 13.36 -10.63 -13.04
CA SER A 53 14.31 -10.61 -11.92
C SER A 53 14.91 -9.22 -11.70
N ALA A 54 15.34 -8.56 -12.77
CA ALA A 54 15.91 -7.21 -12.71
C ALA A 54 14.90 -6.16 -12.22
N ASN A 55 13.60 -6.33 -12.50
CA ASN A 55 12.55 -5.44 -12.00
C ASN A 55 12.15 -5.73 -10.54
N THR A 56 12.26 -6.98 -10.08
CA THR A 56 11.86 -7.38 -8.73
C THR A 56 12.91 -6.99 -7.68
N ILE A 57 14.21 -7.05 -8.00
CA ILE A 57 15.28 -6.71 -7.05
C ILE A 57 15.10 -5.30 -6.44
N PRO A 58 14.89 -4.22 -7.24
CA PRO A 58 14.63 -2.90 -6.67
C PRO A 58 13.38 -2.84 -5.81
N ASN A 59 12.29 -3.53 -6.21
CA ASN A 59 11.04 -3.55 -5.45
C ASN A 59 11.26 -4.18 -4.07
N VAL A 60 11.96 -5.32 -4.01
CA VAL A 60 12.27 -6.00 -2.75
C VAL A 60 13.15 -5.12 -1.87
N VAL A 61 14.19 -4.50 -2.44
CA VAL A 61 15.04 -3.57 -1.69
C VAL A 61 14.22 -2.39 -1.15
N PHE A 62 13.33 -1.82 -1.97
CA PHE A 62 12.45 -0.74 -1.53
C PHE A 62 11.51 -1.18 -0.41
N GLU A 63 10.86 -2.35 -0.52
CA GLU A 63 10.00 -2.88 0.54
C GLU A 63 10.77 -3.10 1.84
N LEU A 64 11.93 -3.74 1.78
CA LEU A 64 12.75 -4.00 2.96
C LEU A 64 13.25 -2.70 3.61
N VAL A 65 13.76 -1.77 2.80
CA VAL A 65 14.33 -0.53 3.30
C VAL A 65 13.23 0.42 3.74
N VAL A 66 12.29 0.78 2.87
CA VAL A 66 11.26 1.77 3.20
C VAL A 66 10.26 1.22 4.20
N ALA A 67 9.70 0.02 3.99
CA ALA A 67 8.75 -0.52 4.97
C ALA A 67 9.46 -0.84 6.29
N GLY A 68 10.72 -1.29 6.27
CA GLY A 68 11.50 -1.54 7.47
C GLY A 68 11.82 -0.27 8.25
N LEU A 69 12.37 0.76 7.58
CA LEU A 69 12.70 2.04 8.21
C LEU A 69 11.45 2.76 8.72
N VAL A 70 10.36 2.75 7.94
CA VAL A 70 9.09 3.34 8.37
C VAL A 70 8.58 2.60 9.59
N GLN A 71 8.51 1.26 9.61
CA GLN A 71 8.04 0.54 10.80
C GLN A 71 8.93 0.78 12.03
N ALA A 72 10.26 0.80 11.85
CA ALA A 72 11.22 0.99 12.92
C ALA A 72 11.12 2.37 13.60
N VAL A 73 10.72 3.40 12.87
CA VAL A 73 10.60 4.77 13.40
C VAL A 73 9.13 5.12 13.72
N LEU A 74 8.21 4.73 12.87
CA LEU A 74 6.80 5.11 12.94
C LEU A 74 6.09 4.40 14.09
N ILE A 75 6.32 3.09 14.30
CA ILE A 75 5.65 2.36 15.38
C ILE A 75 6.05 2.94 16.75
N PRO A 76 7.34 3.10 17.08
CA PRO A 76 7.72 3.67 18.37
C PRO A 76 7.25 5.12 18.55
N SER A 77 7.35 5.94 17.50
CA SER A 77 6.90 7.33 17.57
C SER A 77 5.39 7.47 17.71
N LEU A 78 4.61 6.54 17.16
CA LEU A 78 3.17 6.46 17.33
C LEU A 78 2.80 6.02 18.75
N VAL A 79 3.41 4.93 19.25
CA VAL A 79 3.18 4.42 20.61
C VAL A 79 3.52 5.49 21.65
N ALA A 80 4.68 6.15 21.52
CA ALA A 80 5.09 7.22 22.42
C ALA A 80 4.16 8.44 22.42
N ARG A 81 3.36 8.63 21.35
CA ARG A 81 2.33 9.69 21.29
C ARG A 81 1.01 9.22 21.90
N LEU A 82 0.64 7.95 21.72
CA LEU A 82 -0.53 7.34 22.34
C LEU A 82 -0.43 7.34 23.86
N ASP A 83 0.70 6.89 24.42
CA ASP A 83 0.92 6.85 25.88
C ASP A 83 0.83 8.24 26.55
N ARG A 84 1.32 9.28 25.86
CA ARG A 84 1.22 10.67 26.34
C ARG A 84 -0.21 11.23 26.31
N GLY A 85 -1.05 10.73 25.41
CA GLY A 85 -2.47 11.09 25.39
C GLY A 85 -3.21 10.46 26.56
N ASP A 86 -2.92 9.19 26.86
CA ASP A 86 -3.54 8.43 27.95
C ASP A 86 -3.18 9.01 29.34
N GLN A 87 -1.93 9.44 29.55
CA GLN A 87 -1.49 10.07 30.80
C GLN A 87 -2.04 11.49 31.04
N ALA A 88 -2.50 12.18 29.99
CA ALA A 88 -3.11 13.51 30.13
C ALA A 88 -4.60 13.42 30.54
N ASP A 89 -5.21 12.25 30.35
CA ASP A 89 -6.62 11.98 30.65
C ASP A 89 -6.82 11.23 32.00
N ALA A 90 -5.73 10.91 32.72
CA ALA A 90 -5.71 10.26 34.05
C ALA A 90 -5.26 11.23 35.16
#